data_AF-A0A6P8HLH1-F1
#
_entry.id   AF-A0A6P8HLH1-F1
#
_cell.length_a   1.000
_cell.length_b   1.000
_cell.length_c   1.000
_cell.angle_alpha   90.00
_cell.angle_beta   90.00
_cell.angle_gamma   90.00
#
_symmetry.space_group_name_H-M   'P 1'
#
loop_
_entity.id
_entity.type
_entity.pdbx_description
1 polymer ?
#
loop_
_entity_poly.entity_id
_entity_poly.type
_entity_poly.pdbx_seq_one_letter_code
_entity_poly.pdbx_strand_id
1 'polypeptide(L)'
;MSFKIQCQCVYCERYFLSTRTLEKHCYLRHNQGLRNTPRFFDSSKKDVTVPVACEIADAVVRANYLRWLACLVERVNGAHHPKSRGRWFRVEVFQVPEEFFHRMLWKLNGPYTDAVRKMSHLKQPMIVNRSLRFSYKFFDEQPIIELFHEQSDVVLQLKAAYTNAGELVTNDPYDLDDPREALRAAKRRAGEMKSKKAQPNVRSSLTICQGEGRATREFELQWWPAIYKTAFGKLTLRFFVNKVHM
;
A
#
# COMPACT_ATOMS: atom_id res chain seq x y z
N MET A 1 -5.79 -18.42 24.47
CA MET A 1 -4.48 -18.72 23.85
C MET A 1 -4.25 -17.81 22.65
N SER A 2 -3.14 -17.06 22.63
CA SER A 2 -2.75 -16.19 21.51
C SER A 2 -2.06 -17.05 20.45
N PHE A 3 -2.69 -17.21 19.28
CA PHE A 3 -2.10 -17.91 18.15
C PHE A 3 -1.02 -17.01 17.55
N LYS A 4 0.25 -17.34 17.80
CA LYS A 4 1.39 -16.65 17.19
C LYS A 4 1.79 -17.39 15.92
N ILE A 5 1.79 -16.66 14.80
CA ILE A 5 2.35 -17.12 13.54
C ILE A 5 3.68 -16.41 13.37
N GLN A 6 4.74 -17.16 13.06
CA GLN A 6 6.11 -16.66 13.08
C GLN A 6 6.91 -17.19 11.90
N CYS A 7 7.86 -16.41 11.40
CA CYS A 7 8.83 -16.86 10.42
C CYS A 7 10.13 -17.32 11.11
N GLN A 8 10.81 -18.29 10.53
CA GLN A 8 12.00 -18.92 11.13
C GLN A 8 13.29 -18.51 10.41
N CYS A 9 14.35 -18.26 11.17
CA CYS A 9 15.70 -18.07 10.63
C CYS A 9 16.32 -19.40 10.21
N VAL A 10 16.81 -19.48 8.98
CA VAL A 10 17.43 -20.70 8.44
C VAL A 10 18.82 -21.00 9.03
N TYR A 11 19.47 -20.03 9.66
CA TYR A 11 20.83 -20.17 10.19
C TYR A 11 20.88 -20.56 11.67
N CYS A 12 19.93 -20.09 12.46
CA CYS A 12 19.91 -20.33 13.92
C CYS A 12 18.54 -20.74 14.48
N GLU A 13 17.58 -21.03 13.59
CA GLU A 13 16.25 -21.56 13.92
C GLU A 13 15.37 -20.67 14.82
N ARG A 14 15.79 -19.43 15.09
CA ARG A 14 15.02 -18.46 15.87
C ARG A 14 13.76 -18.00 15.12
N TYR A 15 12.70 -17.72 15.88
CA TYR A 15 11.40 -17.32 15.37
C TYR A 15 11.16 -15.80 15.50
N PHE A 16 10.55 -15.21 14.48
CA PHE A 16 10.30 -13.77 14.37
C PHE A 16 8.86 -13.52 13.94
N LEU A 17 8.30 -12.37 14.34
CA LEU A 17 6.91 -12.01 14.02
C LEU A 17 6.73 -11.36 12.64
N SER A 18 7.83 -11.02 11.97
CA SER A 18 7.81 -10.42 10.63
C SER A 18 9.07 -10.72 9.87
N THR A 19 8.94 -10.80 8.55
CA THR A 19 10.03 -10.95 7.59
C THR A 19 11.06 -9.84 7.75
N ARG A 20 10.65 -8.58 7.94
CA ARG A 20 11.59 -7.47 8.16
C ARG A 20 12.46 -7.65 9.41
N THR A 21 11.87 -8.17 10.49
CA THR A 21 12.66 -8.44 11.71
C THR A 21 13.62 -9.60 11.50
N LEU A 22 13.17 -10.64 10.78
CA LEU A 22 14.01 -11.76 10.38
C LEU A 22 15.18 -11.30 9.49
N GLU A 23 14.92 -10.49 8.48
CA GLU A 23 15.92 -9.94 7.58
C GLU A 23 16.98 -9.13 8.32
N LYS A 24 16.55 -8.20 9.19
CA LYS A 24 17.46 -7.43 10.05
C LYS A 24 18.29 -8.35 10.95
N HIS A 25 17.68 -9.41 11.48
CA HIS A 25 18.40 -10.40 12.28
C HIS A 25 19.45 -11.14 11.45
N CYS A 26 19.11 -11.61 10.24
CA CYS A 26 20.04 -12.28 9.34
C CYS A 26 21.25 -11.38 9.04
N TYR A 27 21.00 -10.11 8.72
CA TYR A 27 22.07 -9.15 8.45
C TYR A 27 22.98 -8.96 9.68
N LEU A 28 22.40 -8.68 10.85
CA LEU A 28 23.16 -8.35 12.06
C LEU A 28 23.85 -9.54 12.73
N ARG A 29 23.30 -10.75 12.60
CA ARG A 29 23.81 -11.95 13.32
C ARG A 29 24.53 -12.94 12.43
N HIS A 30 24.22 -12.95 11.14
CA HIS A 30 24.79 -13.90 10.19
C HIS A 30 25.58 -13.22 9.07
N ASN A 31 25.64 -11.87 9.05
CA ASN A 31 26.28 -11.07 8.01
C ASN A 31 25.80 -11.45 6.60
N GLN A 32 24.53 -11.85 6.49
CA GLN A 32 23.91 -12.36 5.27
C GLN A 32 22.48 -11.83 5.16
N GLY A 33 22.01 -11.61 3.93
CA GLY A 33 20.61 -11.32 3.66
C GLY A 33 19.72 -12.57 3.84
N LEU A 34 18.44 -12.41 3.50
CA LEU A 34 17.53 -13.53 3.34
C LEU A 34 17.98 -14.38 2.14
N ARG A 35 18.28 -15.67 2.35
CA ARG A 35 18.61 -16.62 1.27
C ARG A 35 17.38 -17.17 0.55
N ASN A 36 16.29 -17.38 1.30
CA ASN A 36 15.08 -18.06 0.83
C ASN A 36 13.85 -17.21 1.13
N THR A 37 12.76 -17.49 0.42
CA THR A 37 11.43 -16.96 0.75
C THR A 37 11.05 -17.34 2.19
N PRO A 38 10.75 -16.34 3.05
CA PRO A 38 10.35 -16.61 4.43
C PRO A 38 9.10 -17.49 4.49
N ARG A 39 9.19 -18.58 5.25
CA ARG A 39 8.05 -19.45 5.58
C ARG A 39 7.47 -19.05 6.92
N PHE A 40 6.16 -19.22 7.08
CA PHE A 40 5.44 -18.85 8.29
C PHE A 40 4.87 -20.09 8.95
N PHE A 41 5.12 -20.27 10.23
CA PHE A 41 4.68 -21.43 10.99
C PHE A 41 3.65 -21.02 12.04
N ASP A 42 2.63 -21.84 12.22
CA ASP A 42 1.69 -21.69 13.32
C ASP A 42 2.27 -22.23 14.65
N SER A 43 1.46 -22.16 15.72
CA SER A 43 1.86 -22.65 17.05
C SER A 43 2.15 -24.14 17.10
N SER A 44 1.67 -24.92 16.13
CA SER A 44 1.90 -26.35 15.97
C SER A 44 3.08 -26.64 15.04
N LYS A 45 3.85 -25.61 14.66
CA LYS A 45 4.94 -25.68 13.68
C LYS A 45 4.50 -26.13 12.28
N LYS A 46 3.20 -26.06 11.99
CA LYS A 46 2.69 -26.33 10.64
C LYS A 46 2.93 -25.10 9.78
N ASP A 47 3.42 -25.33 8.56
CA ASP A 47 3.61 -24.26 7.59
C ASP A 47 2.25 -23.67 7.17
N VAL A 48 2.21 -22.35 7.10
CA VAL A 48 1.05 -21.57 6.72
C VAL A 48 1.16 -21.23 5.24
N THR A 49 0.22 -21.73 4.45
CA THR A 49 0.14 -21.40 3.02
C THR A 49 -0.07 -19.90 2.85
N VAL A 50 0.88 -19.25 2.20
CA VAL A 50 0.80 -17.84 1.82
C VAL A 50 0.18 -17.72 0.42
N PRO A 51 -0.53 -16.62 0.13
CA PRO A 51 -1.00 -16.33 -1.23
C PRO A 51 0.15 -16.32 -2.23
N VAL A 52 -0.08 -16.94 -3.39
CA VAL A 52 0.93 -17.09 -4.45
C VAL A 52 0.67 -16.07 -5.55
N ALA A 53 1.73 -15.42 -6.01
CA ALA A 53 1.67 -14.55 -7.17
C ALA A 53 1.31 -15.37 -8.42
N CYS A 54 0.25 -14.99 -9.12
CA CYS A 54 -0.23 -15.71 -10.29
C CYS A 54 -0.74 -14.74 -11.35
N GLU A 55 -0.50 -15.08 -12.62
CA GLU A 55 -1.07 -14.37 -13.75
C GLU A 55 -2.52 -14.82 -14.01
N ILE A 56 -3.38 -13.89 -14.43
CA ILE A 56 -4.73 -14.20 -14.90
C ILE A 56 -4.63 -14.53 -16.40
N ALA A 57 -4.80 -15.80 -16.73
CA ALA A 57 -4.76 -16.29 -18.11
C ALA A 57 -6.03 -15.93 -18.90
N ASP A 58 -7.20 -15.92 -18.25
CA ASP A 58 -8.47 -15.63 -18.90
C ASP A 58 -8.63 -14.13 -19.21
N ALA A 59 -8.88 -13.80 -20.47
CA ALA A 59 -8.96 -12.42 -20.94
C ALA A 59 -10.17 -11.66 -20.36
N VAL A 60 -11.30 -12.34 -20.15
CA VAL A 60 -12.52 -11.73 -19.59
C VAL A 60 -12.31 -11.42 -18.12
N VAL A 61 -11.74 -12.38 -17.37
CA VAL A 61 -11.38 -12.19 -15.96
C VAL A 61 -10.35 -11.07 -15.83
N ARG A 62 -9.35 -11.01 -16.72
CA ARG A 62 -8.36 -9.93 -16.74
C ARG A 62 -9.00 -8.57 -16.99
N ALA A 63 -9.93 -8.46 -17.93
CA ALA A 63 -10.64 -7.21 -18.19
C ALA A 63 -11.45 -6.75 -16.95
N ASN A 64 -12.10 -7.68 -16.24
CA ASN A 64 -12.80 -7.38 -15.00
C ASN A 64 -11.85 -6.93 -13.87
N TYR A 65 -10.68 -7.58 -13.77
CA TYR A 65 -9.62 -7.18 -12.84
C TYR A 65 -9.15 -5.74 -13.10
N LEU A 66 -8.92 -5.34 -14.36
CA LEU A 66 -8.47 -3.99 -14.69
C LEU A 66 -9.51 -2.92 -14.34
N ARG A 67 -10.79 -3.18 -14.60
CA ARG A 67 -11.90 -2.29 -14.17
C ARG A 67 -11.97 -2.18 -12.66
N TRP A 68 -11.85 -3.31 -11.96
CA TRP A 68 -11.82 -3.34 -10.50
C TRP A 68 -10.62 -2.55 -9.94
N LEU A 69 -9.46 -2.65 -10.60
CA LEU A 69 -8.26 -1.91 -10.23
C LEU A 69 -8.44 -0.41 -10.44
N ALA A 70 -9.12 0.02 -11.51
CA ALA A 70 -9.47 1.42 -11.74
C ALA A 70 -10.32 1.99 -10.60
N CYS A 71 -11.37 1.27 -10.18
CA CYS A 71 -12.18 1.64 -9.01
C CYS A 71 -11.32 1.73 -7.72
N LEU A 72 -10.30 0.89 -7.59
CA LEU A 72 -9.38 0.95 -6.46
C LEU A 72 -8.52 2.22 -6.48
N VAL A 73 -8.04 2.62 -7.66
CA VAL A 73 -7.30 3.89 -7.87
C VAL A 73 -8.16 5.09 -7.54
N GLU A 74 -9.43 5.14 -7.97
CA GLU A 74 -10.34 6.23 -7.60
C GLU A 74 -10.47 6.39 -6.08
N ARG A 75 -10.55 5.27 -5.35
CA ARG A 75 -10.63 5.28 -3.88
C ARG A 75 -9.34 5.73 -3.22
N VAL A 76 -8.19 5.42 -3.80
CA VAL A 76 -6.89 5.95 -3.35
C VAL A 76 -6.84 7.45 -3.60
N ASN A 77 -7.17 7.91 -4.80
CA ASN A 77 -7.19 9.32 -5.18
C ASN A 77 -8.16 10.13 -4.29
N GLY A 78 -9.30 9.54 -3.93
CA GLY A 78 -10.27 10.16 -3.01
C GLY A 78 -9.70 10.52 -1.64
N ALA A 79 -8.58 9.92 -1.22
CA ALA A 79 -7.90 10.29 0.03
C ALA A 79 -7.36 11.73 0.01
N HIS A 80 -7.08 12.29 -1.17
CA HIS A 80 -6.58 13.65 -1.34
C HIS A 80 -7.61 14.75 -1.04
N HIS A 81 -8.91 14.42 -1.00
CA HIS A 81 -10.02 15.36 -0.85
C HIS A 81 -9.73 16.51 0.15
N PRO A 82 -9.82 17.79 -0.21
CA PRO A 82 -9.23 18.91 0.54
C PRO A 82 -9.70 19.03 1.99
N LYS A 83 -10.95 18.65 2.28
CA LYS A 83 -11.51 18.66 3.64
C LYS A 83 -11.00 17.53 4.56
N SER A 84 -10.34 16.51 4.00
CA SER A 84 -9.73 15.44 4.81
C SER A 84 -8.44 15.95 5.45
N ARG A 85 -8.12 15.51 6.68
CA ARG A 85 -6.84 15.82 7.35
C ARG A 85 -5.76 14.83 6.92
N GLY A 86 -4.49 15.24 7.02
CA GLY A 86 -3.35 14.33 6.83
C GLY A 86 -3.36 13.23 7.89
N ARG A 87 -3.37 11.96 7.46
CA ARG A 87 -3.48 10.79 8.34
C ARG A 87 -3.18 9.49 7.60
N TRP A 88 -3.21 8.40 8.34
CA TRP A 88 -3.31 7.05 7.77
C TRP A 88 -4.71 6.82 7.20
N PHE A 89 -4.78 6.51 5.91
CA PHE A 89 -5.96 6.10 5.21
C PHE A 89 -6.06 4.58 5.15
N ARG A 90 -7.30 4.11 5.09
CA ARG A 90 -7.65 2.70 4.97
C ARG A 90 -8.74 2.55 3.93
N VAL A 91 -8.42 1.92 2.82
CA VAL A 91 -9.38 1.55 1.78
C VAL A 91 -9.70 0.07 1.94
N GLU A 92 -10.94 -0.24 2.34
CA GLU A 92 -11.40 -1.61 2.52
C GLU A 92 -12.27 -2.03 1.33
N VAL A 93 -11.92 -3.15 0.70
CA VAL A 93 -12.67 -3.78 -0.39
C VAL A 93 -13.06 -5.18 0.05
N PHE A 94 -14.34 -5.47 -0.04
CA PHE A 94 -14.94 -6.75 0.36
C PHE A 94 -15.26 -7.58 -0.88
N GLN A 95 -15.40 -8.89 -0.70
CA GLN A 95 -15.69 -9.85 -1.78
C GLN A 95 -14.76 -9.70 -2.99
N VAL A 96 -13.45 -9.57 -2.73
CA VAL A 96 -12.43 -9.53 -3.78
C VAL A 96 -12.13 -10.97 -4.20
N PRO A 97 -12.21 -11.31 -5.50
CA PRO A 97 -11.76 -12.62 -5.99
C PRO A 97 -10.29 -12.87 -5.61
N GLU A 98 -9.96 -14.08 -5.15
CA GLU A 98 -8.58 -14.46 -4.81
C GLU A 98 -7.60 -14.26 -5.97
N GLU A 99 -8.04 -14.58 -7.19
CA GLU A 99 -7.26 -14.39 -8.43
C GLU A 99 -6.87 -12.93 -8.67
N PHE A 100 -7.71 -11.95 -8.29
CA PHE A 100 -7.36 -10.53 -8.42
C PHE A 100 -6.22 -10.17 -7.48
N PHE A 101 -6.25 -10.69 -6.24
CA PHE A 101 -5.16 -10.46 -5.31
C PHE A 101 -3.87 -11.16 -5.74
N HIS A 102 -3.96 -12.39 -6.25
CA HIS A 102 -2.80 -13.10 -6.81
C HIS A 102 -2.18 -12.35 -8.00
N ARG A 103 -3.00 -11.72 -8.86
CA ARG A 103 -2.53 -10.86 -9.94
C ARG A 103 -1.82 -9.62 -9.43
N MET A 104 -2.35 -8.97 -8.40
CA MET A 104 -1.65 -7.83 -7.78
C MET A 104 -0.25 -8.25 -7.28
N LEU A 105 -0.16 -9.40 -6.60
CA LEU A 105 1.14 -9.92 -6.13
C LEU A 105 2.08 -10.23 -7.29
N TRP A 106 1.57 -10.79 -8.39
CA TRP A 106 2.36 -11.03 -9.60
C TRP A 106 2.87 -9.73 -10.21
N LYS A 107 2.02 -8.70 -10.32
CA LYS A 107 2.40 -7.40 -10.85
C LYS A 107 3.42 -6.66 -9.98
N LEU A 108 3.44 -6.97 -8.68
CA LEU A 108 4.42 -6.48 -7.70
C LEU A 108 5.70 -7.34 -7.65
N ASN A 109 5.95 -8.18 -8.65
CA ASN A 109 7.10 -9.08 -8.74
C ASN A 109 7.20 -10.08 -7.56
N GLY A 110 6.07 -10.57 -7.05
CA GLY A 110 6.03 -11.61 -6.03
C GLY A 110 6.64 -11.19 -4.69
N PRO A 111 6.13 -10.12 -4.04
CA PRO A 111 6.71 -9.58 -2.82
C PRO A 111 6.61 -10.58 -1.66
N TYR A 112 7.62 -10.59 -0.79
CA TYR A 112 7.55 -11.40 0.42
C TYR A 112 6.43 -10.92 1.35
N THR A 113 5.74 -11.88 1.96
CA THR A 113 4.79 -11.57 3.04
C THR A 113 5.56 -10.99 4.22
N ASP A 114 5.22 -9.79 4.69
CA ASP A 114 5.86 -9.16 5.86
C ASP A 114 5.43 -9.83 7.15
N ALA A 115 4.13 -10.06 7.32
CA ALA A 115 3.59 -10.67 8.53
C ALA A 115 2.30 -11.43 8.27
N VAL A 116 2.10 -12.51 9.02
CA VAL A 116 0.85 -13.27 9.04
C VAL A 116 0.27 -13.25 10.45
N ARG A 117 -1.01 -12.94 10.58
CA ARG A 117 -1.69 -12.88 11.88
C ARG A 117 -3.02 -13.56 11.83
N LYS A 118 -3.33 -14.39 12.84
CA LYS A 118 -4.69 -14.88 13.06
C LYS A 118 -5.45 -13.85 13.86
N MET A 119 -6.48 -13.25 13.28
CA MET A 119 -7.23 -12.15 13.90
C MET A 119 -8.72 -12.45 13.89
N SER A 120 -9.41 -12.01 14.95
CA SER A 120 -10.86 -11.91 14.88
C SER A 120 -11.26 -10.79 13.94
N HIS A 121 -12.38 -10.98 13.25
CA HIS A 121 -13.01 -9.93 12.50
C HIS A 121 -14.39 -9.70 13.08
N LEU A 122 -14.69 -8.45 13.41
CA LEU A 122 -15.89 -8.08 14.19
C LEU A 122 -16.96 -7.39 13.34
N LYS A 123 -16.78 -7.29 12.02
CA LYS A 123 -17.72 -6.58 11.14
C LYS A 123 -18.32 -7.51 10.09
N GLN A 124 -19.65 -7.66 10.14
CA GLN A 124 -20.46 -8.28 9.09
C GLN A 124 -20.17 -7.63 7.73
N PRO A 125 -20.27 -8.34 6.58
CA PRO A 125 -21.03 -9.59 6.33
C PRO A 125 -20.14 -10.86 6.24
N MET A 126 -19.30 -11.14 7.22
CA MET A 126 -18.37 -12.29 7.19
C MET A 126 -18.90 -13.51 7.95
N ILE A 127 -18.57 -14.71 7.46
CA ILE A 127 -19.12 -15.99 7.96
C ILE A 127 -18.18 -16.62 9.01
N VAL A 128 -16.91 -16.22 9.05
CA VAL A 128 -15.91 -16.78 9.97
C VAL A 128 -15.49 -15.79 11.05
N ASN A 129 -15.42 -16.26 12.30
CA ASN A 129 -15.09 -15.43 13.47
C ASN A 129 -13.59 -15.09 13.57
N ARG A 130 -12.73 -15.87 12.90
CA ARG A 130 -11.28 -15.66 12.83
C ARG A 130 -10.78 -16.02 11.44
N SER A 131 -9.91 -15.19 10.89
CA SER A 131 -9.21 -15.48 9.64
C SER A 131 -7.73 -15.08 9.75
N LEU A 132 -6.93 -15.59 8.82
CA LEU A 132 -5.57 -15.13 8.62
C LEU A 132 -5.59 -13.78 7.92
N ARG A 133 -4.70 -12.90 8.35
CA ARG A 133 -4.37 -11.66 7.67
C ARG A 133 -2.92 -11.72 7.23
N PHE A 134 -2.70 -11.57 5.94
CA PHE A 134 -1.38 -11.44 5.32
C PHE A 134 -1.11 -9.96 5.08
N SER A 135 0.02 -9.46 5.57
CA SER A 135 0.45 -8.07 5.38
C SER A 135 1.66 -8.05 4.43
N TYR A 136 1.60 -7.23 3.38
CA TYR A 136 2.69 -6.94 2.46
C TYR A 136 2.97 -5.44 2.54
N LYS A 137 4.23 -5.05 2.76
CA LYS A 137 4.60 -3.65 2.98
C LYS A 137 5.61 -3.19 1.95
N PHE A 138 5.34 -2.02 1.40
CA PHE A 138 6.18 -1.35 0.42
C PHE A 138 6.65 -0.03 1.01
N PHE A 139 7.93 0.26 0.81
CA PHE A 139 8.59 1.49 1.27
C PHE A 139 9.12 2.32 0.11
N ASP A 140 8.82 1.88 -1.12
CA ASP A 140 9.07 2.56 -2.38
C ASP A 140 7.72 2.74 -3.08
N GLU A 141 7.53 3.89 -3.71
CA GLU A 141 6.33 4.21 -4.48
C GLU A 141 6.30 3.53 -5.84
N GLN A 142 7.46 3.26 -6.44
CA GLN A 142 7.55 2.77 -7.82
C GLN A 142 6.77 1.46 -8.06
N PRO A 143 6.86 0.42 -7.21
CA PRO A 143 6.05 -0.79 -7.41
C PRO A 143 4.54 -0.53 -7.34
N ILE A 144 4.12 0.45 -6.53
CA ILE A 144 2.70 0.81 -6.36
C ILE A 144 2.20 1.57 -7.58
N ILE A 145 3.03 2.47 -8.13
CA ILE A 145 2.75 3.19 -9.38
C ILE A 145 2.59 2.17 -10.51
N GLU A 146 3.55 1.26 -10.67
CA GLU A 146 3.52 0.24 -11.73
C GLU A 146 2.35 -0.72 -11.61
N LEU A 147 1.95 -1.08 -10.38
CA LEU A 147 0.74 -1.85 -10.13
C LEU A 147 -0.49 -1.09 -10.63
N PHE A 148 -0.69 0.14 -10.20
CA PHE A 148 -1.90 0.90 -10.55
C PHE A 148 -1.92 1.38 -12.00
N HIS A 149 -0.76 1.50 -12.66
CA HIS A 149 -0.64 1.76 -14.11
C HIS A 149 -0.95 0.54 -14.98
N GLU A 150 -1.24 -0.63 -14.40
CA GLU A 150 -1.67 -1.79 -15.19
C GLU A 150 -3.02 -1.53 -15.91
N GLN A 151 -3.87 -0.67 -15.34
CA GLN A 151 -5.09 -0.17 -15.96
C GLN A 151 -4.89 1.25 -16.50
N SER A 152 -5.66 1.63 -17.52
CA SER A 152 -5.55 2.91 -18.23
C SER A 152 -6.69 3.89 -17.98
N ASP A 153 -7.72 3.48 -17.24
CA ASP A 153 -8.96 4.24 -17.09
C ASP A 153 -8.81 5.42 -16.12
N VAL A 154 -8.01 5.24 -15.06
CA VAL A 154 -7.84 6.24 -13.99
C VAL A 154 -6.37 6.41 -13.64
N VAL A 155 -5.86 7.63 -13.74
CA VAL A 155 -4.45 7.91 -13.37
C VAL A 155 -4.32 7.98 -11.85
N LEU A 156 -3.33 7.29 -11.29
CA LEU A 156 -2.99 7.40 -9.87
C LEU A 156 -2.44 8.79 -9.57
N GLN A 157 -3.03 9.47 -8.59
CA GLN A 157 -2.54 10.75 -8.10
C GLN A 157 -1.68 10.50 -6.85
N LEU A 158 -0.39 10.84 -6.93
CA LEU A 158 0.49 10.84 -5.76
C LEU A 158 0.45 12.19 -5.04
N LYS A 159 0.18 13.27 -5.79
CA LYS A 159 0.11 14.63 -5.29
C LYS A 159 -1.17 15.27 -5.83
N ALA A 160 -1.77 16.15 -5.03
CA ALA A 160 -2.92 16.95 -5.41
C ALA A 160 -2.89 18.29 -4.67
N ALA A 161 -3.22 19.37 -5.37
CA ALA A 161 -3.25 20.72 -4.84
C ALA A 161 -4.67 21.31 -4.98
N TYR A 162 -5.15 22.02 -3.95
CA TYR A 162 -6.52 22.55 -3.91
C TYR A 162 -6.56 24.01 -3.46
N THR A 163 -7.53 24.77 -3.97
CA THR A 163 -7.86 26.12 -3.50
C THR A 163 -8.70 26.09 -2.22
N ASN A 164 -8.93 27.24 -1.57
CA ASN A 164 -9.88 27.36 -0.45
C ASN A 164 -11.31 26.93 -0.81
N ALA A 165 -11.71 27.12 -2.06
CA ALA A 165 -13.01 26.68 -2.56
C ALA A 165 -13.09 25.15 -2.78
N GLY A 166 -11.97 24.44 -2.64
CA GLY A 166 -11.86 22.99 -2.83
C GLY A 166 -11.65 22.57 -4.29
N GLU A 167 -11.35 23.51 -5.18
CA GLU A 167 -11.09 23.23 -6.60
C GLU A 167 -9.68 22.66 -6.78
N LEU A 168 -9.55 21.64 -7.62
CA LEU A 168 -8.27 21.03 -7.94
C LEU A 168 -7.43 21.98 -8.82
N VAL A 169 -6.20 22.24 -8.41
CA VAL A 169 -5.22 23.03 -9.16
C VAL A 169 -4.35 22.07 -9.96
N THR A 170 -4.60 21.96 -11.27
CA THR A 170 -3.92 21.01 -12.16
C THR A 170 -2.51 21.44 -12.59
N ASN A 171 -2.17 22.72 -12.41
CA ASN A 171 -0.88 23.30 -12.78
C ASN A 171 -0.21 23.95 -11.56
N ASP A 172 0.02 23.19 -10.49
CA ASP A 172 0.77 23.70 -9.34
C ASP A 172 2.26 23.82 -9.72
N PRO A 173 2.85 25.02 -9.76
CA PRO A 173 4.26 25.17 -10.15
C PRO A 173 5.23 24.68 -9.06
N TYR A 174 4.73 24.20 -7.92
CA TYR A 174 5.50 23.50 -6.88
C TYR A 174 5.43 21.98 -6.99
N ASP A 175 4.64 21.42 -7.91
CA ASP A 175 4.67 19.99 -8.23
C ASP A 175 5.87 19.61 -9.13
N LEU A 176 6.80 20.54 -9.35
CA LEU A 176 8.06 20.26 -10.03
C LEU A 176 8.95 19.39 -9.14
N ASP A 177 9.41 18.27 -9.70
CA ASP A 177 10.23 17.29 -8.97
C ASP A 177 11.66 17.80 -8.68
N ASP A 178 12.13 18.88 -9.31
CA ASP A 178 13.41 19.53 -9.00
C ASP A 178 13.27 20.68 -7.97
N PRO A 179 13.86 20.56 -6.75
CA PRO A 179 13.89 21.62 -5.75
C PRO A 179 14.46 22.95 -6.26
N ARG A 180 15.41 22.93 -7.20
CA ARG A 180 16.01 24.14 -7.78
C ARG A 180 15.04 24.83 -8.73
N GLU A 181 14.20 24.09 -9.45
CA GLU A 181 13.14 24.65 -10.28
C GLU A 181 11.98 25.16 -9.44
N ALA A 182 11.60 24.44 -8.38
CA ALA A 182 10.61 24.92 -7.41
C ALA A 182 11.06 26.24 -6.77
N LEU A 183 12.34 26.36 -6.40
CA LEU A 183 12.92 27.59 -5.85
C LEU A 183 12.99 28.72 -6.89
N ARG A 184 13.38 28.43 -8.14
CA ARG A 184 13.38 29.40 -9.25
C ARG A 184 11.95 29.89 -9.55
N ALA A 185 10.97 29.00 -9.57
CA ALA A 185 9.56 29.31 -9.74
C ALA A 185 9.00 30.14 -8.57
N ALA A 186 9.48 29.90 -7.34
CA ALA A 186 9.13 30.72 -6.18
C ALA A 186 9.73 32.14 -6.28
N LYS A 187 11.01 32.26 -6.67
CA LYS A 187 11.68 33.56 -6.86
C LYS A 187 11.06 34.40 -7.98
N ARG A 188 10.72 33.79 -9.13
CA ARG A 188 10.01 34.47 -10.24
C ARG A 188 8.66 35.03 -9.78
N ARG A 189 7.93 34.28 -8.95
CA ARG A 189 6.63 34.68 -8.38
C ARG A 189 6.72 35.82 -7.36
N ALA A 190 7.78 35.87 -6.55
CA ALA A 190 8.00 37.00 -5.65
C ALA A 190 8.15 38.34 -6.41
N GLY A 191 8.66 38.29 -7.65
CA GLY A 191 8.71 39.46 -8.54
C GLY A 191 7.40 39.73 -9.32
N GLU A 192 6.57 38.70 -9.55
CA GLU A 192 5.32 38.78 -10.34
C GLU A 192 4.08 38.90 -9.44
N MET A 193 3.99 39.94 -8.61
CA MET A 193 2.87 40.20 -7.69
C MET A 193 1.48 40.45 -8.34
N LYS A 194 1.33 40.31 -9.67
CA LYS A 194 0.14 40.78 -10.40
C LYS A 194 -0.75 39.73 -11.06
N SER A 195 -0.40 38.44 -11.08
CA SER A 195 -1.27 37.43 -11.70
C SER A 195 -2.24 36.81 -10.69
N LYS A 196 -3.55 37.04 -10.86
CA LYS A 196 -4.67 36.44 -10.10
C LYS A 196 -4.86 34.94 -10.39
N LYS A 197 -3.79 34.15 -10.57
CA LYS A 197 -3.94 32.69 -10.71
C LYS A 197 -4.30 32.12 -9.34
N ALA A 198 -5.36 31.31 -9.30
CA ALA A 198 -5.85 30.66 -8.08
C ALA A 198 -4.69 29.89 -7.43
N GLN A 199 -4.25 30.37 -6.27
CA GLN A 199 -3.16 29.74 -5.54
C GLN A 199 -3.70 28.54 -4.76
N PRO A 200 -2.97 27.42 -4.74
CA PRO A 200 -3.33 26.29 -3.91
C PRO A 200 -3.03 26.61 -2.45
N ASN A 201 -4.03 26.40 -1.59
CA ASN A 201 -3.94 26.61 -0.15
C ASN A 201 -3.82 25.29 0.61
N VAL A 202 -4.15 24.18 -0.05
CA VAL A 202 -3.98 22.85 0.51
C VAL A 202 -3.21 21.99 -0.49
N ARG A 203 -2.09 21.44 -0.04
CA ARG A 203 -1.37 20.40 -0.78
C ARG A 203 -1.53 19.08 -0.07
N SER A 204 -1.74 18.02 -0.84
CA SER A 204 -1.87 16.67 -0.35
C SER A 204 -0.92 15.77 -1.11
N SER A 205 -0.17 14.94 -0.40
CA SER A 205 0.75 13.97 -1.01
C SER A 205 0.66 12.61 -0.34
N LEU A 206 0.61 11.55 -1.15
CA LEU A 206 0.78 10.18 -0.72
C LEU A 206 2.27 9.99 -0.42
N THR A 207 2.61 9.67 0.82
CA THR A 207 4.01 9.52 1.23
C THR A 207 4.31 8.03 1.42
N ILE A 208 5.28 7.51 0.67
CA ILE A 208 5.82 6.16 0.83
C ILE A 208 7.32 6.27 1.07
N CYS A 209 7.79 5.90 2.25
CA CYS A 209 9.22 5.90 2.56
C CYS A 209 9.56 4.98 3.74
N GLN A 210 10.79 4.46 3.71
CA GLN A 210 11.31 3.58 4.76
C GLN A 210 11.44 4.30 6.12
N GLY A 211 11.53 5.64 6.12
CA GLY A 211 11.56 6.52 7.28
C GLY A 211 12.68 6.23 8.29
N GLU A 212 12.90 7.14 9.24
CA GLU A 212 13.76 6.90 10.40
C GLU A 212 12.91 6.68 11.66
N GLY A 213 13.20 5.61 12.41
CA GLY A 213 12.52 5.30 13.67
C GLY A 213 11.02 4.98 13.53
N ARG A 214 10.16 5.69 14.28
CA ARG A 214 8.69 5.48 14.30
C ARG A 214 7.96 6.17 13.15
N ALA A 215 8.68 6.88 12.27
CA ALA A 215 8.11 7.68 11.20
C ALA A 215 8.06 6.93 9.85
N THR A 216 8.04 5.59 9.85
CA THR A 216 7.87 4.84 8.60
C THR A 216 6.53 5.21 7.95
N ARG A 217 6.53 5.31 6.62
CA ARG A 217 5.37 5.58 5.81
C ARG A 217 5.28 4.46 4.78
N GLU A 218 4.84 3.29 5.21
CA GLU A 218 4.60 2.18 4.29
C GLU A 218 3.29 2.36 3.48
N PHE A 219 3.28 1.80 2.29
CA PHE A 219 2.05 1.33 1.64
C PHE A 219 1.87 -0.14 2.00
N GLU A 220 0.76 -0.49 2.65
CA GLU A 220 0.48 -1.84 3.14
C GLU A 220 -0.73 -2.44 2.41
N LEU A 221 -0.53 -3.59 1.77
CA LEU A 221 -1.61 -4.47 1.32
C LEU A 221 -1.90 -5.48 2.42
N GLN A 222 -3.14 -5.50 2.92
CA GLN A 222 -3.59 -6.53 3.86
C GLN A 222 -4.63 -7.40 3.19
N TRP A 223 -4.32 -8.70 3.08
CA TRP A 223 -5.20 -9.70 2.51
C TRP A 223 -5.80 -10.59 3.59
N TRP A 224 -7.11 -10.78 3.51
CA TRP A 224 -7.87 -11.65 4.39
C TRP A 224 -8.61 -12.69 3.54
N PRO A 225 -8.00 -13.86 3.27
CA PRO A 225 -8.66 -14.91 2.51
C PRO A 225 -9.74 -15.61 3.34
N ALA A 226 -10.57 -16.39 2.63
CA ALA A 226 -11.51 -17.36 3.21
C ALA A 226 -12.50 -16.79 4.27
N ILE A 227 -12.71 -15.47 4.30
CA ILE A 227 -13.62 -14.83 5.24
C ILE A 227 -15.11 -15.09 4.92
N TYR A 228 -15.40 -15.49 3.69
CA TYR A 228 -16.74 -15.78 3.17
C TYR A 228 -17.01 -17.26 2.90
N LYS A 229 -16.10 -18.17 3.28
CA LYS A 229 -16.14 -19.60 2.89
C LYS A 229 -16.21 -19.85 1.37
N THR A 230 -15.81 -18.87 0.57
CA THR A 230 -15.71 -18.91 -0.90
C THR A 230 -14.30 -18.49 -1.31
N ALA A 231 -13.98 -18.54 -2.61
CA ALA A 231 -12.71 -18.03 -3.19
C ALA A 231 -12.64 -16.49 -3.22
N PHE A 232 -13.27 -15.84 -2.26
CA PHE A 232 -13.31 -14.40 -2.10
C PHE A 232 -12.76 -14.01 -0.73
N GLY A 233 -12.07 -12.87 -0.71
CA GLY A 233 -11.49 -12.31 0.50
C GLY A 233 -11.81 -10.84 0.69
N LYS A 234 -11.10 -10.25 1.65
CA LYS A 234 -11.09 -8.81 1.88
C LYS A 234 -9.69 -8.29 1.65
N LEU A 235 -9.60 -7.27 0.80
CA LEU A 235 -8.40 -6.47 0.63
C LEU A 235 -8.52 -5.20 1.48
N THR A 236 -7.43 -4.82 2.13
CA THR A 236 -7.29 -3.50 2.74
C THR A 236 -6.01 -2.86 2.25
N LEU A 237 -6.13 -1.70 1.62
CA LEU A 237 -4.98 -0.82 1.37
C LEU A 237 -4.84 0.11 2.57
N ARG A 238 -3.63 0.27 3.07
CA ARG A 238 -3.31 1.21 4.12
C ARG A 238 -2.09 2.02 3.73
N PHE A 239 -2.23 3.34 3.75
CA PHE A 239 -1.20 4.27 3.31
C PHE A 239 -1.35 5.60 4.04
N PHE A 240 -0.31 6.43 4.01
CA PHE A 240 -0.34 7.73 4.65
C PHE A 240 -0.45 8.84 3.61
N VAL A 241 -1.35 9.78 3.86
CA VAL A 241 -1.47 11.01 3.08
C VAL A 241 -1.07 12.17 3.97
N ASN A 242 -0.02 12.87 3.56
CA ASN A 242 0.39 14.13 4.16
C ASN A 242 -0.46 15.26 3.61
N LYS A 243 -0.72 16.27 4.44
CA LYS A 243 -1.41 17.49 4.04
C LYS A 243 -0.79 18.72 4.65
N VAL A 244 -0.56 19.72 3.80
CA VAL A 244 0.03 21.00 4.17
C VAL A 244 -0.98 22.08 3.80
N HIS A 245 -1.37 22.85 4.80
CA HIS A 245 -2.18 24.06 4.64
C HIS A 245 -1.23 25.26 4.57
N MET A 246 -1.45 26.13 3.59
CA MET A 246 -0.70 27.38 3.38
C MET A 246 -1.53 28.60 3.75
#